data_AF-A0A1Y6EZR9-F1
#
_entry.id   AF-A0A1Y6EZR9-F1
#
_cell.length_a   1.000
_cell.length_b   1.000
_cell.length_c   1.000
_cell.angle_alpha   90.00
_cell.angle_beta   90.00
_cell.angle_gamma   90.00
#
_symmetry.space_group_name_H-M   'P 1'
#
loop_
_entity.id
_entity.type
_entity.pdbx_description
1 polymer ?
#
loop_
_entity_poly.entity_id
_entity_poly.type
_entity_poly.pdbx_seq_one_letter_code
_entity_poly.pdbx_strand_id
1 'polypeptide(L)'
;MTTAPAPAKTSAPVTYLTKAVGGGLFVLFWAIAIVLWVLVGQFDDAGLRGFVADAGIVFAAVGTAAPFLATTRSLTIALGWGAVALGLFALADLGQLTVIVYLLRMFVPLVAILAPVNKFVNGYRVFV
;
A
#
# COMPACT_ATOMS: atom_id res chain seq x y z
N MET A 1 10.92 15.67 48.37
CA MET A 1 10.25 14.76 47.41
C MET A 1 10.97 14.84 46.09
N THR A 2 11.86 13.90 45.80
CA THR A 2 12.59 13.79 44.53
C THR A 2 11.73 12.99 43.56
N THR A 3 11.21 13.65 42.52
CA THR A 3 10.49 12.98 41.44
C THR A 3 11.50 12.22 40.59
N ALA A 4 11.44 10.90 40.61
CA ALA A 4 12.21 10.05 39.71
C ALA A 4 11.88 10.43 38.24
N PRO A 5 12.90 10.56 37.36
CA PRO A 5 12.65 10.79 35.94
C PRO A 5 11.93 9.58 35.34
N ALA A 6 10.93 9.83 34.50
CA ALA A 6 10.16 8.78 33.84
C ALA A 6 11.08 7.83 33.05
N PRO A 7 10.82 6.51 33.04
CA PRO A 7 11.65 5.56 32.30
C PRO A 7 11.65 5.94 30.81
N ALA A 8 12.84 6.05 30.24
CA ALA A 8 13.01 6.27 28.82
C ALA A 8 12.29 5.16 28.05
N LYS A 9 11.32 5.53 27.20
CA LYS A 9 10.69 4.58 26.27
C LYS A 9 11.81 3.99 25.43
N THR A 10 12.17 2.74 25.67
CA THR A 10 13.08 1.96 24.84
C THR A 10 12.44 1.87 23.46
N SER A 11 12.85 2.76 22.55
CA SER A 11 12.48 2.68 21.15
C SER A 11 13.02 1.37 20.61
N ALA A 12 12.12 0.44 20.28
CA ALA A 12 12.49 -0.80 19.62
C ALA A 12 13.39 -0.49 18.42
N PRO A 13 14.44 -1.29 18.16
CA PRO A 13 15.41 -1.01 17.11
C PRO A 13 14.71 -0.87 15.76
N VAL A 14 14.94 0.26 15.08
CA VAL A 14 14.36 0.54 13.77
C VAL A 14 15.08 -0.31 12.73
N THR A 15 14.36 -1.27 12.16
CA THR A 15 14.89 -2.09 11.05
C THR A 15 14.60 -1.40 9.72
N TYR A 16 15.66 -1.01 9.02
CA TYR A 16 15.59 -0.36 7.72
C TYR A 16 15.36 -1.37 6.60
N LEU A 17 14.60 -0.96 5.59
CA LEU A 17 14.38 -1.77 4.40
C LEU A 17 15.59 -1.61 3.46
N THR A 18 16.15 -2.71 2.97
CA THR A 18 17.19 -2.62 1.93
C THR A 18 16.55 -2.24 0.59
N LYS A 19 17.30 -1.53 -0.25
CA LYS A 19 16.82 -1.12 -1.59
C LYS A 19 16.45 -2.34 -2.46
N ALA A 20 17.20 -3.44 -2.32
CA ALA A 20 16.92 -4.69 -3.02
C ALA A 20 15.56 -5.28 -2.62
N VAL A 21 15.22 -5.28 -1.33
CA VAL A 21 13.91 -5.75 -0.85
C VAL A 21 12.79 -4.87 -1.38
N GLY A 22 12.93 -3.54 -1.33
CA GLY A 22 11.94 -2.61 -1.86
C GLY A 22 11.69 -2.80 -3.37
N GLY A 23 12.76 -2.96 -4.16
CA GLY A 23 12.67 -3.24 -5.59
C GLY A 23 12.08 -4.63 -5.91
N GLY A 24 12.46 -5.65 -5.14
CA GLY A 24 11.89 -7.00 -5.28
C GLY A 24 10.38 -7.02 -5.01
N LEU A 25 9.92 -6.32 -3.97
CA LEU A 25 8.50 -6.18 -3.66
C LEU A 25 7.75 -5.40 -4.75
N PHE A 26 8.36 -4.35 -5.32
CA PHE A 26 7.79 -3.66 -6.48
C PHE A 26 7.50 -4.63 -7.61
N VAL A 27 8.50 -5.40 -8.05
CA VAL A 27 8.35 -6.35 -9.15
C VAL A 27 7.32 -7.44 -8.82
N LEU A 28 7.39 -8.01 -7.61
CA LEU A 28 6.49 -9.07 -7.18
C LEU A 28 5.02 -8.61 -7.20
N PHE A 29 4.71 -7.47 -6.60
CA PHE A 29 3.34 -6.97 -6.53
C PHE A 29 2.81 -6.53 -7.89
N TRP A 30 3.65 -5.96 -8.75
CA TRP A 30 3.27 -5.66 -10.13
C TRP A 30 3.01 -6.92 -10.95
N ALA A 31 3.81 -7.97 -10.78
CA ALA A 31 3.56 -9.26 -11.43
C ALA A 31 2.19 -9.83 -11.02
N ILE A 32 1.86 -9.79 -9.73
CA ILE A 32 0.54 -10.20 -9.23
C ILE A 32 -0.57 -9.35 -9.85
N ALA A 33 -0.41 -8.02 -9.89
CA ALA A 33 -1.40 -7.11 -10.46
C ALA A 33 -1.67 -7.39 -11.95
N ILE A 34 -0.62 -7.61 -12.74
CA ILE A 34 -0.73 -7.95 -14.16
C ILE A 34 -1.47 -9.28 -14.34
N VAL A 35 -1.13 -10.30 -13.55
CA VAL A 35 -1.82 -11.59 -13.61
C VAL A 35 -3.31 -11.42 -13.30
N LEU A 36 -3.66 -10.65 -12.27
CA LEU A 36 -5.06 -10.38 -11.94
C LEU A 36 -5.80 -9.68 -13.09
N TRP A 37 -5.20 -8.65 -13.70
CA TRP A 37 -5.82 -7.95 -14.83
C TRP A 37 -6.02 -8.84 -16.06
N VAL A 38 -5.11 -9.77 -16.32
CA VAL A 38 -5.30 -10.78 -17.38
C VAL A 38 -6.47 -11.71 -17.05
N LEU A 39 -6.63 -12.08 -15.78
CA LEU A 39 -7.70 -12.97 -15.33
C LEU A 39 -9.08 -12.31 -15.29
N VAL A 40 -9.19 -10.97 -15.31
CA VAL A 40 -10.48 -10.24 -15.28
C VAL A 40 -11.46 -10.79 -16.34
N GLY A 41 -10.98 -11.07 -17.55
CA GLY A 41 -11.81 -11.57 -18.65
C GLY A 41 -12.32 -13.02 -18.48
N GLN A 42 -11.86 -13.74 -17.45
CA GLN A 42 -12.25 -15.12 -17.18
C GLN A 42 -13.49 -15.24 -16.27
N PHE A 43 -13.99 -14.12 -15.75
CA PHE A 43 -15.13 -14.09 -14.84
C PHE A 43 -16.38 -13.56 -15.53
N ASP A 44 -17.45 -14.36 -15.52
CA ASP A 44 -18.76 -13.96 -16.05
C ASP A 44 -19.53 -13.06 -15.06
N ASP A 45 -19.33 -13.26 -13.76
CA ASP A 45 -19.94 -12.44 -12.72
C ASP A 45 -19.34 -11.03 -12.67
N ALA A 46 -20.21 -10.02 -12.73
CA ALA A 46 -19.79 -8.63 -12.79
C ALA A 46 -19.07 -8.15 -11.51
N GLY A 47 -19.48 -8.65 -10.33
CA GLY A 47 -18.89 -8.27 -9.05
C GLY A 47 -17.50 -8.86 -8.88
N LEU A 48 -17.33 -10.16 -9.14
CA LEU A 48 -16.03 -10.83 -9.11
C LEU A 48 -15.06 -10.22 -10.13
N ARG A 49 -15.55 -9.91 -11.33
CA ARG A 49 -14.74 -9.25 -12.36
C ARG A 49 -14.25 -7.87 -11.91
N GLY A 50 -15.11 -7.07 -11.29
CA GLY A 50 -14.76 -5.78 -10.70
C GLY A 50 -13.71 -5.93 -9.61
N PHE A 51 -13.97 -6.81 -8.65
CA PHE A 51 -13.07 -7.08 -7.54
C PHE A 51 -11.68 -7.54 -7.98
N VAL A 52 -11.59 -8.43 -8.96
CA VAL A 52 -10.29 -8.91 -9.48
C VAL A 52 -9.50 -7.77 -10.13
N ALA A 53 -10.17 -6.89 -10.88
CA ALA A 53 -9.52 -5.72 -11.46
C ALA A 53 -8.99 -4.77 -10.38
N ASP A 54 -9.79 -4.55 -9.34
CA ASP A 54 -9.48 -3.63 -8.24
C ASP A 54 -8.45 -4.18 -7.26
N ALA A 55 -8.43 -5.49 -7.05
CA ALA A 55 -7.34 -6.16 -6.34
C ALA A 55 -6.00 -5.93 -7.05
N GLY A 56 -5.98 -5.96 -8.39
CA GLY A 56 -4.81 -5.58 -9.18
C GLY A 56 -4.34 -4.15 -8.90
N ILE A 57 -5.27 -3.19 -8.76
CA ILE A 57 -4.94 -1.80 -8.39
C ILE A 57 -4.29 -1.74 -7.02
N VAL A 58 -4.81 -2.45 -6.02
CA VAL A 58 -4.23 -2.46 -4.67
C VAL A 58 -2.80 -3.00 -4.69
N PHE A 59 -2.56 -4.12 -5.37
CA PHE A 59 -1.21 -4.68 -5.45
C PHE A 59 -0.25 -3.76 -6.21
N ALA A 60 -0.67 -3.18 -7.34
CA ALA A 60 0.16 -2.21 -8.07
C ALA A 60 0.49 -0.97 -7.21
N ALA A 61 -0.47 -0.50 -6.41
CA ALA A 61 -0.30 0.63 -5.51
C ALA A 61 0.71 0.32 -4.39
N VAL A 62 0.56 -0.81 -3.70
CA VAL A 62 1.50 -1.26 -2.64
C VAL A 62 2.89 -1.51 -3.23
N GLY A 63 2.96 -2.17 -4.38
CA GLY A 63 4.21 -2.41 -5.11
C GLY A 63 4.93 -1.12 -5.45
N THR A 64 4.21 -0.13 -5.97
CA THR A 64 4.75 1.20 -6.31
C THR A 64 5.25 1.95 -5.08
N ALA A 65 4.58 1.82 -3.93
CA ALA A 65 5.02 2.47 -2.69
C ALA A 65 6.27 1.81 -2.08
N ALA A 66 6.44 0.50 -2.22
CA ALA A 66 7.45 -0.30 -1.50
C ALA A 66 8.91 0.21 -1.60
N PRO A 67 9.45 0.63 -2.76
CA PRO A 67 10.82 1.16 -2.88
C PRO A 67 11.06 2.48 -2.13
N PHE A 68 9.98 3.18 -1.78
CA PHE A 68 10.02 4.49 -1.14
C PHE A 68 9.83 4.41 0.37
N LEU A 69 9.48 3.24 0.91
CA LEU A 69 9.36 3.01 2.35
C LEU A 69 10.73 2.83 3.00
N ALA A 70 10.93 3.53 4.13
CA ALA A 70 12.23 3.54 4.82
C ALA A 70 12.43 2.36 5.78
N THR A 71 11.35 1.85 6.37
CA THR A 71 11.41 0.87 7.47
C THR A 71 10.51 -0.33 7.22
N THR A 72 10.83 -1.46 7.85
CA THR A 72 9.97 -2.65 7.85
C THR A 72 8.60 -2.35 8.45
N ARG A 73 8.52 -1.50 9.48
CA ARG A 73 7.26 -1.07 10.08
C ARG A 73 6.37 -0.34 9.07
N SER A 74 6.93 0.59 8.29
CA SER A 74 6.20 1.29 7.24
C SER A 74 5.67 0.31 6.18
N LEU A 75 6.46 -0.70 5.83
CA LEU A 75 6.02 -1.77 4.93
C LEU A 75 4.87 -2.59 5.52
N THR A 76 4.95 -3.01 6.79
CA THR A 76 3.86 -3.74 7.44
C THR A 76 2.57 -2.92 7.48
N ILE A 77 2.67 -1.62 7.76
CA ILE A 77 1.52 -0.71 7.74
C ILE A 77 0.92 -0.60 6.32
N ALA A 78 1.77 -0.45 5.29
CA ALA A 78 1.32 -0.41 3.89
C ALA A 78 0.62 -1.71 3.47
N LEU A 79 1.15 -2.87 3.86
CA LEU A 79 0.51 -4.16 3.63
C LEU A 79 -0.82 -4.29 4.38
N GLY A 80 -0.88 -3.83 5.63
CA GLY A 80 -2.12 -3.80 6.42
C GLY A 80 -3.19 -2.95 5.76
N TRP A 81 -2.85 -1.74 5.30
CA TRP A 81 -3.77 -0.89 4.55
C TRP A 81 -4.16 -1.48 3.20
N GLY A 82 -3.24 -2.17 2.51
CA GLY A 82 -3.56 -2.94 1.31
C GLY A 82 -4.59 -4.03 1.57
N ALA A 83 -4.44 -4.79 2.65
CA ALA A 83 -5.41 -5.82 3.05
C ALA A 83 -6.79 -5.20 3.39
N VAL A 84 -6.83 -4.06 4.07
CA VAL A 84 -8.07 -3.33 4.32
C VAL A 84 -8.71 -2.86 3.02
N ALA A 85 -7.93 -2.30 2.09
CA ALA A 85 -8.42 -1.87 0.79
C ALA A 85 -9.01 -3.03 -0.02
N LEU A 86 -8.36 -4.20 -0.01
CA LEU A 86 -8.91 -5.42 -0.63
C LEU A 86 -10.26 -5.80 -0.01
N GLY A 87 -10.40 -5.74 1.31
CA GLY A 87 -11.67 -6.00 1.98
C GLY A 87 -12.76 -4.99 1.59
N LEU A 88 -12.42 -3.71 1.51
CA LEU A 88 -13.36 -2.66 1.09
C LEU A 88 -13.79 -2.80 -0.37
N PHE A 89 -12.86 -3.14 -1.27
CA PHE A 89 -13.19 -3.44 -2.66
C PHE A 89 -14.07 -4.68 -2.77
N ALA A 90 -13.73 -5.78 -2.08
CA ALA A 90 -14.56 -6.99 -2.07
C ALA A 90 -16.01 -6.68 -1.66
N LEU A 91 -16.20 -5.91 -0.58
CA LEU A 91 -17.53 -5.50 -0.12
C LEU A 91 -18.24 -4.60 -1.13
N ALA A 92 -17.53 -3.65 -1.74
CA ALA A 92 -18.10 -2.68 -2.66
C ALA A 92 -18.44 -3.29 -4.03
N ASP A 93 -17.57 -4.13 -4.59
CA ASP A 93 -17.77 -4.77 -5.89
C ASP A 93 -18.85 -5.86 -5.84
N LEU A 94 -18.82 -6.72 -4.82
CA LEU A 94 -19.84 -7.76 -4.64
C LEU A 94 -21.20 -7.15 -4.24
N GLY A 95 -21.18 -6.04 -3.50
CA GLY A 95 -22.37 -5.25 -3.17
C GLY A 95 -22.82 -4.30 -4.29
N GLN A 96 -22.10 -4.26 -5.42
CA GLN A 96 -22.37 -3.38 -6.56
C GLN A 96 -22.48 -1.88 -6.21
N LEU A 97 -21.74 -1.44 -5.18
CA LEU A 97 -21.70 -0.07 -4.68
C LEU A 97 -20.75 0.79 -5.54
N THR A 98 -21.17 1.07 -6.77
CA THR A 98 -20.35 1.74 -7.79
C THR A 98 -19.67 3.02 -7.30
N VAL A 99 -20.37 3.89 -6.58
CA VAL A 99 -19.80 5.14 -6.04
C VAL A 99 -18.61 4.87 -5.12
N ILE A 100 -18.72 3.87 -4.25
CA ILE A 100 -17.63 3.50 -3.32
C ILE A 100 -16.47 2.91 -4.09
N VAL A 101 -16.74 2.02 -5.06
CA VAL A 101 -15.70 1.43 -5.92
C VAL A 101 -14.89 2.53 -6.62
N TYR A 102 -15.55 3.49 -7.27
CA TYR A 102 -14.85 4.58 -7.96
C TYR A 102 -14.07 5.49 -7.01
N LEU A 103 -14.62 5.75 -5.81
CA LEU A 103 -13.90 6.49 -4.78
C LEU A 103 -12.62 5.76 -4.36
N LEU A 104 -12.70 4.45 -4.11
CA LEU A 104 -11.55 3.63 -3.75
C LEU A 104 -10.52 3.53 -4.89
N ARG A 105 -10.97 3.42 -6.15
CA ARG A 105 -10.10 3.39 -7.34
C ARG A 105 -9.24 4.64 -7.49
N MET A 106 -9.76 5.81 -7.08
CA MET A 106 -9.00 7.06 -7.07
C MET A 106 -8.14 7.19 -5.82
N PHE A 107 -8.69 6.80 -4.66
CA PHE A 107 -8.05 7.00 -3.38
C PHE A 107 -6.83 6.11 -3.15
N VAL A 108 -6.91 4.81 -3.50
CA VAL A 108 -5.82 3.85 -3.25
C VAL A 108 -4.53 4.23 -4.00
N PRO A 109 -4.55 4.53 -5.31
CA PRO A 109 -3.35 5.01 -6.02
C PRO A 109 -2.84 6.34 -5.47
N LEU A 110 -3.74 7.27 -5.12
CA LEU A 110 -3.35 8.56 -4.55
C LEU A 110 -2.54 8.38 -3.26
N VAL A 111 -3.01 7.53 -2.34
CA VAL A 111 -2.30 7.26 -1.08
C VAL A 111 -0.95 6.58 -1.35
N ALA A 112 -0.87 5.67 -2.32
CA ALA A 112 0.40 5.05 -2.68
C ALA A 112 1.43 6.04 -3.22
N ILE A 113 1.01 7.05 -3.99
CA ILE A 113 1.87 8.13 -4.50
C ILE A 113 2.42 9.00 -3.37
N LEU A 114 1.77 9.08 -2.21
CA LEU A 114 2.30 9.82 -1.07
C LEU A 114 3.63 9.24 -0.56
N ALA A 115 3.90 7.94 -0.76
CA ALA A 115 5.17 7.34 -0.37
C ALA A 115 6.38 7.94 -1.13
N PRO A 116 6.42 7.97 -2.48
CA PRO A 116 7.46 8.69 -3.21
C PRO A 116 7.45 10.19 -2.91
N VAL A 117 6.29 10.85 -2.85
CA VAL A 117 6.21 12.29 -2.55
C VAL A 117 6.88 12.62 -1.21
N ASN A 118 6.55 11.88 -0.15
CA ASN A 118 7.16 12.08 1.17
C ASN A 118 8.67 11.84 1.16
N LYS A 119 9.16 10.89 0.38
CA LYS A 119 10.61 10.63 0.24
C LYS A 119 11.31 11.78 -0.48
N PHE A 120 10.70 12.36 -1.52
CA PHE A 120 11.26 13.51 -2.20
C PHE A 120 11.20 14.76 -1.31
N VAL A 121 10.06 15.10 -0.72
CA VAL A 121 9.91 16.29 0.14
C VAL A 121 10.86 16.25 1.35
N ASN A 122 10.99 15.11 2.03
CA ASN A 122 11.90 14.98 3.18
C ASN A 122 13.36 14.72 2.77
N GLY A 123 13.59 14.19 1.56
CA GLY A 123 14.93 13.95 1.00
C GLY A 123 15.58 15.21 0.42
N TYR A 124 14.80 16.16 -0.07
CA TYR A 124 15.24 17.48 -0.53
C TYR A 124 15.34 18.51 0.61
N ARG A 125 15.83 18.13 1.80
CA ARG A 125 16.49 19.10 2.69
C ARG A 125 17.85 19.47 2.07
N VAL A 126 17.81 20.10 0.90
CA VAL A 126 18.92 20.78 0.25
C VAL A 126 18.65 22.27 0.37
N PHE A 127 18.57 22.74 1.62
CA PHE A 127 18.99 24.08 1.98
C PHE A 127 19.81 23.90 3.25
N VAL A 128 21.11 24.15 3.04
CA VAL A 128 22.15 24.34 4.05
C VAL A 128 21.69 25.34 5.11
#